data_AF-A0A5B0X762-F1
#
_entry.id   AF-A0A5B0X762-F1
#
_cell.length_a   1.000
_cell.length_b   1.000
_cell.length_c   1.000
_cell.angle_alpha   90.00
_cell.angle_beta   90.00
_cell.angle_gamma   90.00
#
_symmetry.space_group_name_H-M   'P 1'
#
loop_
_entity.id
_entity.type
_entity.pdbx_description
1 polymer ?
#
loop_
_entity_poly.entity_id
_entity_poly.type
_entity_poly.pdbx_seq_one_letter_code
_entity_poly.pdbx_strand_id
1 'polypeptide(L)'
;MSRLVREMQAFARQAGGSHKTCHDRIRIAGRLGEFLLKLNIQVKSLNHLKSKHIESYIHARLSQGIAKRTLQNEMSALRHIFLLAGRTKLSASPRLSNQILGLSGASRAGTKQAIPDALFQTVYQKAAKYDAGLAITLQLTRMMGLRSQEAVQCSASLKSWRKQLNQPEPKLYVVFGTKGGRPRQTHVLNVEAMKKAVDKAIEIAEQRGGKLIDKPNLRQAMNYWRTHTVRLGLTGRYAPHSLRYAWAQDALKLYQQSGFTRQEARALVSMDLGHGDGRGRYVERVYSQRED
;
A
#
# COMPACT_ATOMS: atom_id res chain seq x y z
N MET A 1 26.27 5.62 17.47
CA MET A 1 25.26 4.54 17.41
C MET A 1 25.68 3.41 18.35
N SER A 2 24.83 3.00 19.29
CA SER A 2 25.21 1.99 20.31
C SER A 2 25.45 0.61 19.69
N ARG A 3 26.27 -0.23 20.35
CA ARG A 3 26.57 -1.61 19.91
C ARG A 3 25.29 -2.43 19.71
N LEU A 4 24.34 -2.34 20.63
CA LEU A 4 23.03 -2.99 20.53
C LEU A 4 22.32 -2.65 19.21
N VAL A 5 22.25 -1.37 18.83
CA VAL A 5 21.56 -0.95 17.61
C VAL A 5 22.24 -1.53 16.38
N ARG A 6 23.58 -1.55 16.34
CA ARG A 6 24.32 -2.18 15.24
C ARG A 6 24.03 -3.68 15.13
N GLU A 7 24.03 -4.40 16.25
CA GLU A 7 23.68 -5.83 16.28
C GLU A 7 22.25 -6.06 15.77
N MET A 8 21.26 -5.31 16.28
CA MET A 8 19.86 -5.45 15.85
C MET A 8 19.67 -5.11 14.37
N GLN A 9 20.36 -4.09 13.85
CA GLN A 9 20.29 -3.72 12.45
C GLN A 9 20.94 -4.75 11.53
N ALA A 10 22.01 -5.41 11.98
CA ALA A 10 22.62 -6.52 11.25
C ALA A 10 21.61 -7.67 11.07
N PHE A 11 20.97 -8.12 12.16
CA PHE A 11 19.93 -9.15 12.09
C PHE A 11 18.68 -8.70 11.31
N ALA A 12 18.32 -7.41 11.38
CA ALA A 12 17.21 -6.87 10.60
C ALA A 12 17.46 -6.96 9.08
N ARG A 13 18.72 -6.83 8.64
CA ARG A 13 19.16 -7.04 7.25
C ARG A 13 19.16 -8.52 6.89
N GLN A 14 19.74 -9.36 7.75
CA GLN A 14 19.81 -10.82 7.54
C GLN A 14 18.42 -11.45 7.41
N ALA A 15 17.41 -10.89 8.07
CA ALA A 15 16.02 -11.31 7.95
C ALA A 15 15.41 -11.22 6.54
N GLY A 16 16.09 -10.63 5.56
CA GLY A 16 15.71 -10.67 4.15
C GLY A 16 14.36 -10.03 3.81
N GLY A 17 13.79 -10.37 2.66
CA GLY A 17 12.57 -9.74 2.15
C GLY A 17 12.81 -8.42 1.43
N SER A 18 11.71 -7.75 1.02
CA SER A 18 11.81 -6.55 0.18
C SER A 18 12.64 -5.44 0.81
N HIS A 19 13.26 -4.58 -0.02
CA HIS A 19 14.04 -3.42 0.44
C HIS A 19 13.27 -2.58 1.48
N LYS A 20 11.97 -2.34 1.25
CA LYS A 20 11.11 -1.62 2.20
C LYS A 20 10.97 -2.36 3.53
N THR A 21 10.72 -3.66 3.51
CA THR A 21 10.58 -4.46 4.74
C THR A 21 11.87 -4.44 5.56
N CYS A 22 13.02 -4.63 4.92
CA CYS A 22 14.33 -4.57 5.57
C CYS A 22 14.55 -3.20 6.22
N HIS A 23 14.36 -2.13 5.45
CA HIS A 23 14.51 -0.76 5.93
C HIS A 23 13.54 -0.40 7.08
N ASP A 24 12.28 -0.85 7.03
CA ASP A 24 11.32 -0.63 8.11
C ASP A 24 11.77 -1.33 9.41
N ARG A 25 12.30 -2.58 9.33
CA ARG A 25 12.87 -3.28 10.49
C ARG A 25 14.09 -2.58 11.07
N ILE A 26 14.99 -2.06 10.22
CA ILE A 26 16.16 -1.27 10.64
C ILE A 26 15.72 -0.04 11.45
N ARG A 27 14.69 0.68 10.97
CA ARG A 27 14.14 1.84 11.68
C ARG A 27 13.53 1.46 13.03
N ILE A 28 12.83 0.33 13.10
CA ILE A 28 12.25 -0.19 14.35
C ILE A 28 13.36 -0.51 15.36
N ALA A 29 14.44 -1.17 14.92
CA ALA A 29 15.60 -1.44 15.75
C ALA A 29 16.27 -0.15 16.26
N GLY A 30 16.44 0.85 15.38
CA GLY A 30 16.96 2.17 15.75
C GLY A 30 16.11 2.86 16.80
N ARG A 31 14.78 2.86 16.61
CA ARG A 31 13.83 3.49 17.54
C ARG A 31 13.85 2.85 18.93
N LEU A 32 13.96 1.52 19.01
CA LEU A 32 14.13 0.85 20.31
C LEU A 32 15.42 1.30 20.98
N GLY A 33 16.53 1.36 20.25
CA GLY A 33 17.81 1.84 20.80
C GLY A 33 17.75 3.27 21.30
N GLU A 34 17.16 4.18 20.53
CA GLU A 34 16.94 5.58 20.94
C GLU A 34 16.08 5.68 22.20
N PHE A 35 15.04 4.86 22.30
CA PHE A 35 14.19 4.80 23.49
C PHE A 35 14.97 4.36 24.73
N LEU A 36 15.77 3.30 24.64
CA LEU A 36 16.57 2.81 25.77
C LEU A 36 17.60 3.85 26.23
N LEU A 37 18.24 4.54 25.28
CA LEU A 37 19.18 5.62 25.58
C LEU A 37 18.51 6.79 26.29
N LYS A 38 17.30 7.20 25.85
CA LYS A 38 16.53 8.27 26.50
C LYS A 38 16.17 7.97 27.96
N LEU A 39 16.04 6.69 28.32
CA LEU A 39 15.80 6.26 29.70
C LEU A 39 17.08 5.94 30.48
N ASN A 40 18.25 6.27 29.92
CA ASN A 40 19.57 5.93 30.47
C ASN A 40 19.76 4.42 30.73
N ILE A 41 19.07 3.57 29.97
CA ILE A 41 19.18 2.11 30.08
C ILE A 41 20.34 1.63 29.21
N GLN A 42 21.44 1.23 29.86
CA GLN A 42 22.67 0.82 29.17
C GLN A 42 22.67 -0.68 28.82
N VAL A 43 21.99 -1.04 27.73
CA VAL A 43 22.06 -2.39 27.16
C VAL A 43 23.18 -2.47 26.12
N LYS A 44 24.29 -3.14 26.45
CA LYS A 44 25.48 -3.23 25.58
C LYS A 44 25.31 -4.17 24.38
N SER A 45 24.45 -5.18 24.47
CA SER A 45 24.24 -6.21 23.43
C SER A 45 22.82 -6.78 23.50
N LEU A 46 22.35 -7.35 22.37
CA LEU A 46 21.06 -8.06 22.26
C LEU A 46 20.90 -9.16 23.33
N ASN A 47 21.99 -9.79 23.76
CA ASN A 47 21.98 -10.82 24.80
C ASN A 47 21.50 -10.29 26.17
N HIS A 48 21.71 -9.00 26.45
CA HIS A 48 21.32 -8.36 27.70
C HIS A 48 19.94 -7.69 27.63
N LEU A 49 19.27 -7.75 26.48
CA LEU A 49 17.93 -7.20 26.30
C LEU A 49 16.90 -8.10 26.98
N LYS A 50 16.09 -7.57 27.90
CA LYS A 50 15.09 -8.30 28.69
C LYS A 50 13.67 -7.93 28.24
N SER A 51 12.68 -8.81 28.50
CA SER A 51 11.26 -8.55 28.14
C SER A 51 10.76 -7.21 28.68
N LYS A 52 11.14 -6.85 29.92
CA LYS A 52 10.79 -5.56 30.54
C LYS A 52 11.20 -4.33 29.72
N HIS A 53 12.29 -4.40 28.96
CA HIS A 53 12.74 -3.30 28.10
C HIS A 53 11.81 -3.13 26.89
N ILE A 54 11.32 -4.26 26.34
CA ILE A 54 10.40 -4.26 25.20
C ILE A 54 9.00 -3.86 25.64
N GLU A 55 8.54 -4.34 26.80
CA GLU A 55 7.27 -3.91 27.41
C GLU A 55 7.25 -2.41 27.63
N SER A 56 8.29 -1.86 28.28
CA SER A 56 8.44 -0.42 28.51
C SER A 56 8.43 0.36 27.19
N TYR A 57 9.14 -0.12 26.16
CA TYR A 57 9.11 0.47 24.83
C TYR A 57 7.69 0.49 24.24
N ILE A 58 6.97 -0.64 24.25
CA ILE A 58 5.63 -0.72 23.68
C ILE A 58 4.63 0.13 24.46
N HIS A 59 4.70 0.17 25.79
CA HIS A 59 3.86 1.04 26.61
C HIS A 59 4.13 2.53 26.32
N ALA A 60 5.39 2.93 26.18
CA ALA A 60 5.72 4.30 25.79
C ALA A 60 5.22 4.65 24.37
N ARG A 61 5.23 3.68 23.45
CA ARG A 61 4.67 3.89 22.10
C ARG A 61 3.14 3.98 22.13
N LEU A 62 2.47 3.24 23.01
CA LEU A 62 1.03 3.36 23.24
C LEU A 62 0.67 4.73 23.83
N SER A 63 1.42 5.23 24.83
CA SER A 63 1.18 6.55 25.42
C SER A 63 1.43 7.70 24.45
N GLN A 64 2.26 7.50 23.42
CA GLN A 64 2.42 8.40 22.28
C GLN A 64 1.23 8.38 21.28
N GLY A 65 0.18 7.62 21.55
CA GLY A 65 -0.99 7.49 20.67
C GLY A 65 -0.73 6.69 19.39
N ILE A 66 0.35 5.89 19.33
CA ILE A 66 0.66 5.10 18.14
C ILE A 66 -0.36 3.96 18.00
N ALA A 67 -0.96 3.87 16.82
CA ALA A 67 -1.98 2.86 16.53
C ALA A 67 -1.50 1.43 16.83
N LYS A 68 -2.34 0.63 17.49
CA LYS A 68 -2.07 -0.77 17.86
C LYS A 68 -1.56 -1.61 16.68
N ARG A 69 -2.10 -1.42 15.48
CA ARG A 69 -1.67 -2.14 14.27
C ARG A 69 -0.22 -1.86 13.90
N THR A 70 0.23 -0.61 14.06
CA THR A 70 1.64 -0.24 13.86
C THR A 70 2.51 -0.97 14.86
N LEU A 71 2.14 -0.98 16.15
CA LEU A 71 2.90 -1.65 17.19
C LEU A 71 2.93 -3.17 17.04
N GLN A 72 1.86 -3.79 16.53
CA GLN A 72 1.89 -5.21 16.15
C GLN A 72 2.94 -5.48 15.07
N ASN A 73 3.09 -4.60 14.08
CA ASN A 73 4.14 -4.75 13.05
C ASN A 73 5.54 -4.54 13.65
N GLU A 74 5.69 -3.59 14.58
CA GLU A 74 6.94 -3.40 15.32
C GLU A 74 7.31 -4.65 16.13
N MET A 75 6.36 -5.23 16.86
CA MET A 75 6.56 -6.47 17.60
C MET A 75 6.87 -7.65 16.70
N SER A 76 6.21 -7.79 15.54
CA SER A 76 6.58 -8.80 14.54
C SER A 76 8.02 -8.64 14.06
N ALA A 77 8.47 -7.41 13.80
CA ALA A 77 9.85 -7.13 13.41
C ALA A 77 10.85 -7.47 14.53
N LEU A 78 10.57 -7.03 15.75
CA LEU A 78 11.43 -7.28 16.92
C LEU A 78 11.55 -8.77 17.23
N ARG A 79 10.43 -9.51 17.27
CA ARG A 79 10.46 -10.97 17.50
C ARG A 79 11.28 -11.69 16.43
N HIS A 80 11.18 -11.26 15.17
CA HIS A 80 11.99 -11.84 14.10
C HIS A 80 13.49 -11.53 14.25
N ILE A 81 13.85 -10.32 14.68
CA ILE A 81 15.24 -9.96 15.01
C ILE A 81 15.75 -10.83 16.16
N PHE A 82 14.96 -11.00 17.22
CA PHE A 82 15.34 -11.84 18.36
C PHE A 82 15.51 -13.30 17.98
N LEU A 83 14.63 -13.83 17.13
CA LEU A 83 14.73 -15.19 16.63
C LEU A 83 16.06 -15.43 15.91
N LEU A 84 16.43 -14.56 14.96
CA LEU A 84 17.70 -14.67 14.22
C LEU A 84 18.93 -14.45 15.08
N ALA A 85 18.81 -13.63 16.13
CA ALA A 85 19.87 -13.43 17.11
C ALA A 85 20.02 -14.60 18.10
N GLY A 86 19.33 -15.72 17.90
CA GLY A 86 19.34 -16.87 18.82
C GLY A 86 18.61 -16.62 20.15
N ARG A 87 17.94 -15.47 20.31
CA ARG A 87 17.17 -15.09 21.51
C ARG A 87 15.76 -15.71 21.46
N THR A 88 15.65 -17.01 21.20
CA THR A 88 14.38 -17.73 21.02
C THR A 88 13.44 -17.59 22.21
N LYS A 89 13.96 -17.73 23.45
CA LYS A 89 13.19 -17.53 24.70
C LYS A 89 12.60 -16.11 24.82
N LEU A 90 13.34 -15.09 24.37
CA LEU A 90 12.83 -13.71 24.36
C LEU A 90 11.78 -13.53 23.27
N SER A 91 12.04 -14.03 22.06
CA SER A 91 11.12 -13.96 20.92
C SER A 91 9.75 -14.59 21.22
N ALA A 92 9.76 -15.77 21.86
CA ALA A 92 8.56 -16.54 22.22
C ALA A 92 8.00 -16.19 23.61
N SER A 93 8.54 -15.18 24.30
CA SER A 93 8.11 -14.84 25.65
C SER A 93 6.60 -14.50 25.70
N PRO A 94 5.79 -15.14 26.57
CA PRO A 94 4.36 -14.82 26.71
C PRO A 94 4.11 -13.36 27.09
N ARG A 95 5.04 -12.77 27.87
CA ARG A 95 5.03 -11.35 28.24
C ARG A 95 5.09 -10.41 27.03
N LEU A 96 5.70 -10.88 25.94
CA LEU A 96 5.82 -10.15 24.69
C LEU A 96 4.74 -10.54 23.68
N SER A 97 3.66 -11.22 24.08
CA SER A 97 2.51 -11.47 23.21
C SER A 97 1.72 -10.17 22.96
N ASN A 98 1.03 -10.08 21.82
CA ASN A 98 0.23 -8.90 21.52
C ASN A 98 -0.90 -8.67 22.55
N GLN A 99 -1.42 -9.74 23.13
CA GLN A 99 -2.49 -9.66 24.13
C GLN A 99 -1.99 -9.03 25.43
N ILE A 100 -0.90 -9.54 25.99
CA ILE A 100 -0.32 -9.02 27.24
C ILE A 100 0.17 -7.57 27.06
N LEU A 101 0.67 -7.22 25.87
CA LEU A 101 1.11 -5.86 25.55
C LEU A 101 -0.04 -4.88 25.25
N GLY A 102 -1.32 -5.27 25.41
CA GLY A 102 -2.47 -4.41 25.13
C GLY A 102 -2.68 -4.09 23.64
N LEU A 103 -2.05 -4.85 22.74
CA LEU A 103 -2.10 -4.64 21.29
C LEU A 103 -3.24 -5.42 20.59
N SER A 104 -4.11 -6.10 21.36
CA SER A 104 -5.31 -6.76 20.85
C SER A 104 -6.39 -5.77 20.36
N GLY A 105 -7.32 -6.27 19.55
CA GLY A 105 -8.47 -5.49 19.05
C GLY A 105 -8.17 -4.57 17.86
N ALA A 106 -6.99 -4.65 17.24
CA ALA A 106 -6.69 -3.83 16.06
C ALA A 106 -7.50 -4.30 14.82
N SER A 107 -8.23 -3.37 14.19
CA SER A 107 -8.98 -3.66 12.97
C SER A 107 -8.08 -3.81 11.75
N ARG A 108 -8.45 -4.75 10.86
CA ARG A 108 -7.86 -4.92 9.52
C ARG A 108 -8.69 -4.29 8.40
N ALA A 109 -9.80 -3.64 8.76
CA ALA A 109 -10.74 -3.07 7.80
C ALA A 109 -10.14 -1.87 7.03
N GLY A 110 -9.08 -1.25 7.55
CA GLY A 110 -8.54 -0.02 6.97
C GLY A 110 -9.39 1.19 7.38
N THR A 111 -9.01 2.37 6.89
CA THR A 111 -9.66 3.66 7.23
C THR A 111 -10.10 4.42 6.00
N LYS A 112 -10.11 3.78 4.82
CA LYS A 112 -10.39 4.40 3.53
C LYS A 112 -11.70 3.87 3.00
N GLN A 113 -12.38 4.69 2.23
CA GLN A 113 -13.60 4.33 1.53
C GLN A 113 -13.45 4.56 0.04
N ALA A 114 -14.37 4.02 -0.76
CA ALA A 114 -14.53 4.39 -2.16
C ALA A 114 -14.79 5.90 -2.24
N ILE A 115 -14.09 6.57 -3.16
CA ILE A 115 -14.38 7.98 -3.43
C ILE A 115 -15.74 8.10 -4.14
N PRO A 116 -16.63 9.00 -3.73
CA PRO A 116 -17.84 9.29 -4.49
C PRO A 116 -17.53 9.89 -5.85
N ASP A 117 -18.32 9.59 -6.87
CA ASP A 117 -18.05 10.05 -8.24
C ASP A 117 -18.06 11.58 -8.35
N ALA A 118 -18.98 12.28 -7.66
CA ALA A 118 -19.00 13.74 -7.63
C ALA A 118 -17.71 14.36 -7.05
N LEU A 119 -17.17 13.74 -6.00
CA LEU A 119 -15.89 14.17 -5.42
C LEU A 119 -14.73 13.86 -6.37
N PHE A 120 -14.73 12.69 -7.03
CA PHE A 120 -13.73 12.37 -8.03
C PHE A 120 -13.76 13.36 -9.20
N GLN A 121 -14.93 13.74 -9.71
CA GLN A 121 -15.05 14.73 -10.80
C GLN A 121 -14.47 16.09 -10.38
N THR A 122 -14.75 16.53 -9.16
CA THR A 122 -14.16 17.77 -8.62
C THR A 122 -12.63 17.69 -8.59
N VAL A 123 -12.08 16.57 -8.11
CA VAL A 123 -10.62 16.32 -8.08
C VAL A 123 -10.03 16.29 -9.49
N TYR A 124 -10.69 15.61 -10.43
CA TYR A 124 -10.25 15.50 -11.82
C TYR A 124 -10.23 16.86 -12.51
N GLN A 125 -11.27 17.68 -12.36
CA GLN A 125 -11.32 19.03 -12.94
C GLN A 125 -10.21 19.93 -12.40
N LYS A 126 -9.97 19.90 -11.08
CA LYS A 126 -8.85 20.63 -10.46
C LYS A 126 -7.50 20.14 -11.01
N ALA A 127 -7.33 18.83 -11.16
CA ALA A 127 -6.12 18.26 -11.74
C ALA A 127 -5.93 18.69 -13.20
N ALA A 128 -7.00 18.67 -14.01
CA ALA A 128 -6.94 19.00 -15.44
C ALA A 128 -6.53 20.45 -15.69
N LYS A 129 -6.96 21.38 -14.82
CA LYS A 129 -6.54 22.80 -14.86
C LYS A 129 -5.07 22.99 -14.46
N TYR A 130 -4.52 22.08 -13.67
CA TYR A 130 -3.17 22.21 -13.13
C TYR A 130 -2.12 21.45 -13.97
N ASP A 131 -2.38 20.18 -14.26
CA ASP A 131 -1.49 19.30 -15.01
C ASP A 131 -2.30 18.17 -15.68
N ALA A 132 -2.37 18.23 -17.01
CA ALA A 132 -3.06 17.22 -17.83
C ALA A 132 -2.56 15.78 -17.59
N GLY A 133 -1.26 15.60 -17.37
CA GLY A 133 -0.66 14.29 -17.08
C GLY A 133 -1.04 13.74 -15.71
N LEU A 134 -1.13 14.60 -14.69
CA LEU A 134 -1.68 14.22 -13.39
C LEU A 134 -3.16 13.82 -13.49
N ALA A 135 -3.95 14.61 -14.23
CA ALA A 135 -5.38 14.37 -14.41
C ALA A 135 -5.65 13.03 -15.10
N ILE A 136 -4.97 12.73 -16.21
CA ILE A 136 -5.17 11.46 -16.91
C ILE A 136 -4.63 10.27 -16.10
N THR A 137 -3.57 10.46 -15.30
CA THR A 137 -3.08 9.44 -14.37
C THR A 137 -4.13 9.13 -13.28
N LEU A 138 -4.81 10.14 -12.74
CA LEU A 138 -5.92 9.96 -11.79
C LEU A 138 -7.09 9.21 -12.42
N GLN A 139 -7.45 9.56 -13.66
CA GLN A 139 -8.50 8.89 -14.43
C GLN A 139 -8.18 7.41 -14.66
N LEU A 140 -6.99 7.08 -15.17
CA LEU A 140 -6.56 5.69 -15.35
C LEU A 140 -6.54 4.92 -14.02
N THR A 141 -6.13 5.58 -12.93
CA THR A 141 -6.14 4.99 -11.58
C THR A 141 -7.55 4.60 -11.12
N ARG A 142 -8.54 5.48 -11.36
CA ARG A 142 -9.95 5.25 -11.04
C ARG A 142 -10.59 4.18 -11.92
N MET A 143 -10.17 4.07 -13.18
CA MET A 143 -10.75 3.14 -14.15
C MET A 143 -10.15 1.73 -14.13
N MET A 144 -8.95 1.55 -13.54
CA MET A 144 -8.24 0.25 -13.48
C MET A 144 -7.88 -0.19 -12.05
N GLY A 145 -8.31 0.60 -11.06
CA GLY A 145 -7.95 0.40 -9.67
C GLY A 145 -6.44 0.35 -9.44
N LEU A 146 -5.64 1.23 -10.04
CA LEU A 146 -4.17 1.16 -9.91
C LEU A 146 -3.70 1.48 -8.48
N ARG A 147 -2.60 0.85 -8.06
CA ARG A 147 -1.82 1.35 -6.90
C ARG A 147 -1.05 2.61 -7.31
N SER A 148 -0.68 3.44 -6.35
CA SER A 148 0.02 4.71 -6.65
C SER A 148 1.29 4.53 -7.51
N GLN A 149 2.07 3.48 -7.27
CA GLN A 149 3.27 3.21 -8.07
C GLN A 149 2.96 2.57 -9.43
N GLU A 150 1.86 1.82 -9.55
CA GLU A 150 1.34 1.34 -10.85
C GLU A 150 0.87 2.53 -11.68
N ALA A 151 0.15 3.48 -11.07
CA ALA A 151 -0.32 4.71 -11.70
C ALA A 151 0.84 5.59 -12.20
N VAL A 152 1.86 5.82 -11.36
CA VAL A 152 3.01 6.65 -11.74
C VAL A 152 3.82 6.05 -12.90
N GLN A 153 3.80 4.72 -13.08
CA GLN A 153 4.56 4.02 -14.11
C GLN A 153 3.69 3.51 -15.27
N CYS A 154 2.38 3.81 -15.30
CA CYS A 154 1.48 3.22 -16.28
C CYS A 154 1.76 3.66 -17.71
N SER A 155 2.41 4.81 -17.90
CA SER A 155 2.75 5.32 -19.23
C SER A 155 3.55 4.32 -20.07
N ALA A 156 4.38 3.50 -19.42
CA ALA A 156 5.18 2.45 -20.06
C ALA A 156 4.34 1.32 -20.69
N SER A 157 3.06 1.19 -20.34
CA SER A 157 2.17 0.13 -20.85
C SER A 157 1.08 0.63 -21.79
N LEU A 158 0.97 1.95 -22.05
CA LEU A 158 -0.16 2.52 -22.78
C LEU A 158 -0.32 1.96 -24.20
N LYS A 159 0.78 1.81 -24.96
CA LYS A 159 0.75 1.24 -26.31
C LYS A 159 0.26 -0.22 -26.31
N SER A 160 0.66 -1.01 -25.30
CA SER A 160 0.18 -2.38 -25.13
C SER A 160 -1.28 -2.42 -24.71
N TRP A 161 -1.71 -1.51 -23.82
CA TRP A 161 -3.12 -1.39 -23.44
C TRP A 161 -4.01 -1.03 -24.61
N ARG A 162 -3.58 -0.08 -25.47
CA ARG A 162 -4.29 0.27 -26.69
C ARG A 162 -4.54 -0.94 -27.60
N LYS A 163 -3.53 -1.81 -27.78
CA LYS A 163 -3.68 -3.06 -28.54
C LYS A 163 -4.64 -4.04 -27.85
N GLN A 164 -4.50 -4.22 -26.54
CA GLN A 164 -5.36 -5.12 -25.75
C GLN A 164 -6.83 -4.71 -25.79
N LEU A 165 -7.13 -3.40 -25.81
CA LEU A 165 -8.50 -2.88 -25.91
C LEU A 165 -9.22 -3.21 -27.22
N ASN A 166 -8.50 -3.66 -28.24
CA ASN A 166 -9.09 -4.10 -29.51
C ASN A 166 -9.43 -5.59 -29.53
N GLN A 167 -9.09 -6.34 -28.48
CA GLN A 167 -9.47 -7.74 -28.34
C GLN A 167 -10.91 -7.87 -27.84
N PRO A 168 -11.61 -8.97 -28.18
CA PRO A 168 -12.85 -9.36 -27.50
C PRO A 168 -12.60 -9.50 -25.99
N GLU A 169 -13.53 -8.99 -25.17
CA GLU A 169 -13.45 -9.02 -23.70
C GLU A 169 -12.08 -8.59 -23.12
N PRO A 170 -11.66 -7.34 -23.38
CA PRO A 170 -10.28 -6.94 -23.15
C PRO A 170 -9.91 -6.98 -21.66
N LYS A 171 -8.73 -7.53 -21.38
CA LYS A 171 -8.05 -7.47 -20.07
C LYS A 171 -6.75 -6.72 -20.21
N LEU A 172 -6.51 -5.77 -19.32
CA LEU A 172 -5.29 -4.96 -19.34
C LEU A 172 -4.24 -5.51 -18.39
N TYR A 173 -3.01 -5.66 -18.88
CA TYR A 173 -1.89 -6.16 -18.08
C TYR A 173 -1.18 -5.01 -17.36
N VAL A 174 -1.15 -5.05 -16.03
CA VAL A 174 -0.37 -4.15 -15.19
C VAL A 174 0.91 -4.86 -14.78
N VAL A 175 2.02 -4.50 -15.44
CA VAL A 175 3.33 -5.17 -15.27
C VAL A 175 4.36 -4.31 -14.54
N PHE A 176 4.20 -2.99 -14.54
CA PHE A 176 5.11 -2.06 -13.87
C PHE A 176 4.54 -1.51 -12.55
N GLY A 177 5.42 -1.32 -11.56
CA GLY A 177 5.05 -0.74 -10.27
C GLY A 177 4.22 -1.64 -9.35
N THR A 178 4.06 -2.90 -9.73
CA THR A 178 3.31 -3.89 -8.97
C THR A 178 3.99 -4.25 -7.66
N LYS A 179 3.18 -4.56 -6.64
CA LYS A 179 3.69 -4.92 -5.32
C LYS A 179 4.41 -6.27 -5.40
N GLY A 180 5.70 -6.28 -5.06
CA GLY A 180 6.51 -7.49 -5.06
C GLY A 180 6.87 -8.00 -6.46
N GLY A 181 6.76 -7.16 -7.50
CA GLY A 181 7.10 -7.52 -8.88
C GLY A 181 6.13 -8.50 -9.54
N ARG A 182 4.95 -8.72 -8.95
CA ARG A 182 3.96 -9.68 -9.46
C ARG A 182 3.01 -8.98 -10.43
N PRO A 183 3.04 -9.29 -11.73
CA PRO A 183 2.09 -8.72 -12.69
C PRO A 183 0.66 -9.13 -12.36
N ARG A 184 -0.30 -8.32 -12.76
CA ARG A 184 -1.73 -8.63 -12.66
C ARG A 184 -2.46 -8.24 -13.94
N GLN A 185 -3.55 -8.92 -14.22
CA GLN A 185 -4.53 -8.48 -15.20
C GLN A 185 -5.63 -7.70 -14.49
N THR A 186 -6.31 -6.82 -15.20
CA THR A 186 -7.49 -6.11 -14.69
C THR A 186 -8.56 -6.11 -15.76
N HIS A 187 -9.78 -6.47 -15.37
CA HIS A 187 -10.93 -6.35 -16.25
C HIS A 187 -11.26 -4.88 -16.56
N VAL A 188 -11.75 -4.64 -17.78
CA VAL A 188 -12.11 -3.29 -18.27
C VAL A 188 -13.61 -3.10 -18.14
N LEU A 189 -14.03 -2.27 -17.17
CA LEU A 189 -15.45 -2.07 -16.85
C LEU A 189 -16.22 -1.31 -17.94
N ASN A 190 -15.53 -0.43 -18.68
CA ASN A 190 -16.10 0.30 -19.82
C ASN A 190 -15.02 0.46 -20.89
N VAL A 191 -15.13 -0.33 -21.97
CA VAL A 191 -14.12 -0.42 -23.03
C VAL A 191 -14.00 0.89 -23.81
N GLU A 192 -15.12 1.51 -24.17
CA GLU A 192 -15.12 2.75 -24.96
C GLU A 192 -14.47 3.90 -24.18
N ALA A 193 -14.87 4.11 -22.92
CA ALA A 193 -14.28 5.12 -22.07
C ALA A 193 -12.79 4.86 -21.84
N MET A 194 -12.39 3.59 -21.68
CA MET A 194 -10.98 3.22 -21.50
C MET A 194 -10.15 3.51 -22.74
N LYS A 195 -10.67 3.22 -23.95
CA LYS A 195 -10.00 3.58 -25.22
C LYS A 195 -9.73 5.08 -25.29
N LYS A 196 -10.76 5.90 -25.05
CA LYS A 196 -10.62 7.38 -25.02
C LYS A 196 -9.57 7.83 -24.01
N ALA A 197 -9.56 7.25 -22.81
CA ALA A 197 -8.59 7.59 -21.77
C ALA A 197 -7.15 7.17 -22.12
N VAL A 198 -6.96 5.99 -22.72
CA VAL A 198 -5.65 5.49 -23.14
C VAL A 198 -5.11 6.30 -24.32
N ASP A 199 -5.93 6.63 -25.30
CA ASP A 199 -5.51 7.44 -26.45
C ASP A 199 -5.06 8.85 -25.99
N LYS A 200 -5.87 9.52 -25.17
CA LYS A 200 -5.50 10.80 -24.54
C LYS A 200 -4.22 10.71 -23.70
N ALA A 201 -4.02 9.59 -22.99
CA ALA A 201 -2.80 9.37 -22.21
C ALA A 201 -1.57 9.21 -23.11
N ILE A 202 -1.71 8.57 -24.27
CA ILE A 202 -0.62 8.41 -25.25
C ILE A 202 -0.22 9.77 -25.81
N GLU A 203 -1.18 10.59 -26.25
CA GLU A 203 -0.93 11.95 -26.75
C GLU A 203 -0.15 12.80 -25.74
N ILE A 204 -0.60 12.81 -24.48
CA ILE A 204 0.07 13.55 -23.40
C ILE A 204 1.47 12.99 -23.13
N ALA A 205 1.63 11.67 -23.13
CA ALA A 205 2.91 11.03 -22.88
C ALA A 205 3.92 11.33 -24.00
N GLU A 206 3.50 11.33 -25.26
CA GLU A 206 4.37 11.63 -26.42
C GLU A 206 4.93 13.05 -26.35
N GLN A 207 4.12 14.02 -25.93
CA GLN A 207 4.56 15.41 -25.70
C GLN A 207 5.55 15.57 -24.52
N ARG A 208 5.69 14.53 -23.68
CA ARG A 208 6.44 14.55 -22.41
C ARG A 208 7.48 13.44 -22.33
N GLY A 209 8.04 13.03 -23.47
CA GLY A 209 9.10 12.02 -23.53
C GLY A 209 8.67 10.64 -23.00
N GLY A 210 7.42 10.25 -23.21
CA GLY A 210 6.84 8.97 -22.80
C GLY A 210 6.31 8.92 -21.37
N LYS A 211 6.19 10.07 -20.68
CA LYS A 211 5.77 10.12 -19.27
C LYS A 211 4.49 10.92 -19.08
N LEU A 212 3.61 10.41 -18.21
CA LEU A 212 2.45 11.20 -17.75
C LEU A 212 2.85 12.17 -16.62
N ILE A 213 3.61 11.67 -15.65
CA ILE A 213 4.26 12.50 -14.62
C ILE A 213 5.72 12.65 -15.01
N ASP A 214 6.04 13.75 -15.69
CA ASP A 214 7.41 14.00 -16.12
C ASP A 214 8.27 14.50 -14.95
N LYS A 215 8.96 13.54 -14.34
CA LYS A 215 10.02 13.78 -13.37
C LYS A 215 11.26 12.97 -13.73
N PRO A 216 12.45 13.38 -13.27
CA PRO A 216 13.71 12.74 -13.65
C PRO A 216 13.82 11.27 -13.21
N ASN A 217 13.20 10.90 -12.10
CA ASN A 217 13.24 9.52 -11.60
C ASN A 217 11.97 9.14 -10.83
N LEU A 218 11.80 7.84 -10.60
CA LEU A 218 10.63 7.28 -9.92
C LEU A 218 10.39 7.86 -8.53
N ARG A 219 11.45 8.12 -7.76
CA ARG A 219 11.32 8.72 -6.42
C ARG A 219 10.68 10.12 -6.50
N GLN A 220 11.14 10.94 -7.44
CA GLN A 220 10.59 12.27 -7.67
C GLN A 220 9.16 12.20 -8.22
N ALA A 221 8.88 11.29 -9.15
CA ALA A 221 7.53 11.09 -9.69
C ALA A 221 6.53 10.64 -8.61
N MET A 222 6.94 9.71 -7.72
CA MET A 222 6.14 9.28 -6.58
C MET A 222 5.90 10.40 -5.56
N ASN A 223 6.90 11.25 -5.33
CA ASN A 223 6.75 12.42 -4.46
C ASN A 223 5.82 13.45 -5.09
N TYR A 224 5.92 13.67 -6.40
CA TYR A 224 5.01 14.52 -7.16
C TYR A 224 3.58 14.02 -7.03
N TRP A 225 3.31 12.75 -7.33
CA TRP A 225 2.00 12.11 -7.18
C TRP A 225 1.45 12.31 -5.76
N ARG A 226 2.22 11.95 -4.72
CA ARG A 226 1.76 12.08 -3.32
C ARG A 226 1.41 13.52 -2.98
N THR A 227 2.29 14.47 -3.31
CA THR A 227 2.12 15.87 -2.93
C THR A 227 0.92 16.49 -3.63
N HIS A 228 0.78 16.26 -4.94
CA HIS A 228 -0.25 16.92 -5.73
C HIS A 228 -1.62 16.29 -5.52
N THR A 229 -1.70 14.97 -5.32
CA THR A 229 -2.99 14.36 -4.95
C THR A 229 -3.51 14.85 -3.59
N VAL A 230 -2.62 15.06 -2.61
CA VAL A 230 -2.99 15.70 -1.34
C VAL A 230 -3.46 17.13 -1.56
N ARG A 231 -2.75 17.94 -2.37
CA ARG A 231 -3.16 19.31 -2.72
C ARG A 231 -4.52 19.38 -3.41
N LEU A 232 -4.88 18.34 -4.17
CA LEU A 232 -6.19 18.21 -4.82
C LEU A 232 -7.32 17.79 -3.87
N GLY A 233 -7.00 17.53 -2.59
CA GLY A 233 -7.96 17.14 -1.56
C GLY A 233 -8.04 15.63 -1.29
N LEU A 234 -7.22 14.81 -1.96
CA LEU A 234 -7.21 13.37 -1.71
C LEU A 234 -6.43 13.04 -0.43
N THR A 235 -7.11 13.15 0.72
CA THR A 235 -6.54 12.96 2.06
C THR A 235 -7.46 12.13 2.95
N GLY A 236 -6.95 11.68 4.10
CA GLY A 236 -7.75 10.97 5.10
C GLY A 236 -8.51 9.75 4.53
N ARG A 237 -9.84 9.80 4.65
CA ARG A 237 -10.76 8.73 4.20
C ARG A 237 -10.83 8.58 2.68
N TYR A 238 -10.66 9.67 1.93
CA TYR A 238 -10.63 9.71 0.46
C TYR A 238 -9.21 10.01 -0.05
N ALA A 239 -8.25 9.15 0.32
CA ALA A 239 -6.87 9.24 -0.14
C ALA A 239 -6.73 8.74 -1.60
N PRO A 240 -5.56 8.86 -2.27
CA PRO A 240 -5.39 8.36 -3.65
C PRO A 240 -5.73 6.89 -3.83
N HIS A 241 -5.54 6.09 -2.78
CA HIS A 241 -5.90 4.67 -2.79
C HIS A 241 -7.42 4.42 -2.81
N SER A 242 -8.24 5.41 -2.46
CA SER A 242 -9.71 5.36 -2.52
C SER A 242 -10.25 5.29 -3.95
N LEU A 243 -9.48 5.74 -4.95
CA LEU A 243 -9.79 5.54 -6.37
C LEU A 243 -9.91 4.05 -6.72
N ARG A 244 -9.01 3.25 -6.13
CA ARG A 244 -9.03 1.79 -6.27
C ARG A 244 -10.15 1.13 -5.47
N TYR A 245 -10.64 1.76 -4.41
CA TYR A 245 -11.82 1.29 -3.67
C TYR A 245 -13.06 1.49 -4.51
N ALA A 246 -13.22 2.65 -5.12
CA ALA A 246 -14.32 2.92 -6.05
C ALA A 246 -14.31 1.94 -7.23
N TRP A 247 -13.15 1.72 -7.87
CA TRP A 247 -13.03 0.70 -8.91
C TRP A 247 -13.45 -0.69 -8.45
N ALA A 248 -13.02 -1.11 -7.25
CA ALA A 248 -13.35 -2.44 -6.74
C ALA A 248 -14.85 -2.60 -6.46
N GLN A 249 -15.55 -1.54 -6.03
CA GLN A 249 -16.99 -1.57 -5.83
C GLN A 249 -17.74 -1.64 -7.16
N ASP A 250 -17.30 -0.90 -8.18
CA ASP A 250 -17.86 -0.96 -9.53
C ASP A 250 -17.68 -2.35 -10.14
N ALA A 251 -16.48 -2.93 -10.00
CA ALA A 251 -16.17 -4.26 -10.50
C ALA A 251 -17.00 -5.35 -9.78
N LEU A 252 -17.18 -5.24 -8.45
CA LEU A 252 -18.07 -6.15 -7.71
C LEU A 252 -19.50 -6.08 -8.25
N LYS A 253 -20.02 -4.87 -8.46
CA LYS A 253 -21.37 -4.66 -9.01
C LYS A 253 -21.49 -5.26 -10.41
N LEU A 254 -20.51 -5.01 -11.28
CA LEU A 254 -20.50 -5.55 -12.65
C LEU A 254 -20.54 -7.08 -12.65
N TYR A 255 -19.65 -7.74 -11.91
CA TYR A 255 -19.63 -9.21 -11.88
C TYR A 255 -20.95 -9.78 -11.34
N GLN A 256 -21.55 -9.18 -10.32
CA GLN A 256 -22.85 -9.63 -9.81
C GLN A 256 -23.96 -9.44 -10.86
N GLN A 257 -23.96 -8.33 -11.60
CA GLN A 257 -24.90 -8.10 -12.71
C GLN A 257 -24.69 -9.06 -13.87
N SER A 258 -23.47 -9.55 -14.07
CA SER A 258 -23.14 -10.60 -15.05
C SER A 258 -23.46 -12.02 -14.58
N GLY A 259 -24.15 -12.18 -13.44
CA GLY A 259 -24.64 -13.48 -12.96
C GLY A 259 -23.69 -14.22 -12.02
N PHE A 260 -22.51 -13.68 -11.70
CA PHE A 260 -21.61 -14.31 -10.74
C PHE A 260 -22.16 -14.23 -9.32
N THR A 261 -21.96 -15.29 -8.55
CA THR A 261 -22.29 -15.28 -7.12
C THR A 261 -21.47 -14.22 -6.39
N ARG A 262 -21.94 -13.82 -5.20
CA ARG A 262 -21.21 -12.88 -4.33
C ARG A 262 -19.79 -13.37 -4.01
N GLN A 263 -19.60 -14.69 -3.91
CA GLN A 263 -18.29 -15.30 -3.63
C GLN A 263 -17.36 -15.22 -4.85
N GLU A 264 -17.85 -15.58 -6.03
CA GLU A 264 -17.08 -15.52 -7.28
C GLU A 264 -16.71 -14.09 -7.64
N ALA A 265 -17.65 -13.15 -7.56
CA ALA A 265 -17.39 -11.73 -7.80
C ALA A 265 -16.24 -11.20 -6.92
N ARG A 266 -16.18 -11.62 -5.66
CA ARG A 266 -15.07 -11.25 -4.75
C ARG A 266 -13.76 -11.89 -5.12
N ALA A 267 -13.76 -13.15 -5.55
CA ALA A 267 -12.56 -13.84 -5.99
C ALA A 267 -12.01 -13.20 -7.27
N LEU A 268 -12.88 -12.88 -8.25
CA LEU A 268 -12.53 -12.19 -9.49
C LEU A 268 -11.95 -10.80 -9.22
N VAL A 269 -12.64 -9.96 -8.45
CA VAL A 269 -12.12 -8.64 -8.06
C VAL A 269 -10.80 -8.76 -7.28
N SER A 270 -10.66 -9.80 -6.44
CA SER A 270 -9.41 -10.05 -5.74
C SER A 270 -8.25 -10.38 -6.70
N MET A 271 -8.52 -11.17 -7.74
CA MET A 271 -7.58 -11.48 -8.82
C MET A 271 -7.23 -10.24 -9.64
N ASP A 272 -8.22 -9.44 -10.04
CA ASP A 272 -8.00 -8.19 -10.78
C ASP A 272 -7.13 -7.21 -9.98
N LEU A 273 -7.36 -7.12 -8.68
CA LEU A 273 -6.56 -6.32 -7.76
C LEU A 273 -5.15 -6.91 -7.52
N GLY A 274 -4.86 -8.11 -8.02
CA GLY A 274 -3.58 -8.79 -7.83
C GLY A 274 -3.35 -9.21 -6.37
N HIS A 275 -4.40 -9.68 -5.69
CA HIS A 275 -4.32 -10.24 -4.34
C HIS A 275 -4.32 -11.79 -4.33
N GLY A 276 -4.67 -12.43 -5.44
CA GLY A 276 -4.96 -13.87 -5.51
C GLY A 276 -6.43 -14.18 -5.20
N ASP A 277 -6.87 -15.38 -5.54
CA ASP A 277 -8.24 -15.89 -5.39
C ASP A 277 -8.64 -16.06 -3.91
N GLY A 278 -7.71 -16.52 -3.06
CA GLY A 278 -7.94 -16.75 -1.62
C GLY A 278 -8.14 -15.49 -0.75
N ARG A 279 -8.32 -14.32 -1.36
CA ARG A 279 -8.45 -13.01 -0.67
C ARG A 279 -9.82 -12.36 -0.86
N GLY A 280 -10.84 -13.07 -1.34
CA GLY A 280 -12.21 -12.55 -1.46
C GLY A 280 -12.78 -11.95 -0.16
N ARG A 281 -12.55 -12.58 1.01
CA ARG A 281 -12.93 -12.01 2.32
C ARG A 281 -12.22 -10.69 2.65
N TYR A 282 -11.00 -10.51 2.15
CA TYR A 282 -10.28 -9.24 2.30
C TYR A 282 -10.88 -8.15 1.40
N VAL A 283 -11.33 -8.51 0.19
CA VAL A 283 -12.08 -7.61 -0.69
C VAL A 283 -13.36 -7.13 0.00
N GLU A 284 -14.15 -8.04 0.57
CA GLU A 284 -15.35 -7.68 1.33
C GLU A 284 -15.01 -6.76 2.52
N ARG A 285 -14.08 -7.18 3.38
CA ARG A 285 -13.79 -6.45 4.60
C ARG A 285 -13.22 -5.05 4.35
N VAL A 286 -12.48 -4.84 3.26
CA VAL A 286 -11.70 -3.61 3.02
C VAL A 286 -12.29 -2.76 1.89
N TYR A 287 -12.59 -3.36 0.75
CA TYR A 287 -12.96 -2.63 -0.45
C TYR A 287 -14.47 -2.43 -0.60
N SER A 288 -15.32 -3.24 0.03
CA SER A 288 -16.78 -3.09 -0.04
C SER A 288 -17.40 -2.33 1.14
N GLN A 289 -16.60 -1.60 1.93
CA GLN A 289 -17.14 -0.72 2.96
C GLN A 289 -17.95 0.41 2.31
N ARG A 290 -19.20 0.57 2.74
CA ARG A 290 -20.05 1.71 2.39
C ARG A 290 -19.89 2.80 3.46
N GLU A 291 -20.39 3.99 3.16
CA GLU A 291 -20.67 4.95 4.22
C GLU A 291 -21.79 4.38 5.08
N ASP A 292 -21.59 4.42 6.40
CA ASP A 292 -22.67 4.25 7.37
C ASP A 292 -23.54 5.51 7.35
#